data_AF-A0A7Y6E2I4-F1
#
_entry.id   AF-A0A7Y6E2I4-F1
#
_cell.length_a   1.000
_cell.length_b   1.000
_cell.length_c   1.000
_cell.angle_alpha   90.00
_cell.angle_beta   90.00
_cell.angle_gamma   90.00
#
_symmetry.space_group_name_H-M   'P 1'
#
loop_
_entity.id
_entity.type
_entity.pdbx_description
1 polymer ?
#
loop_
_entity_poly.entity_id
_entity_poly.type
_entity_poly.pdbx_seq_one_letter_code
_entity_poly.pdbx_strand_id
1 'polypeptide(L)'
;RITKAAEGAGRPAPRIVAGIPVCLCAPSVVDAARERANRILGEAEVSPNYQRLLDNGDARNVGDLAAAGDEEMIAARFRRFRDAGVTDLSVRLLPIGDNRDELVASKRRTREMIAGLAADFR
;
A
#
# COMPACT_ATOMS: atom_id res chain seq x y z
N ARG A 1 19.52 -4.22 -7.24
CA ARG A 1 20.58 -3.35 -7.81
C ARG A 1 21.03 -2.24 -6.85
N ILE A 2 20.15 -1.69 -6.00
CA ILE A 2 20.50 -0.63 -5.04
C ILE A 2 21.43 -1.11 -3.89
N THR A 3 21.25 -2.32 -3.35
CA THR A 3 22.10 -2.88 -2.29
C THR A 3 23.56 -3.01 -2.73
N LYS A 4 23.79 -3.63 -3.89
CA LYS A 4 25.14 -3.74 -4.49
C LYS A 4 25.80 -2.38 -4.71
N ALA A 5 25.03 -1.36 -5.10
CA ALA A 5 25.56 -0.02 -5.28
C ALA A 5 25.95 0.63 -3.94
N ALA A 6 25.17 0.40 -2.87
CA ALA A 6 25.52 0.84 -1.53
C ALA A 6 26.79 0.16 -1.01
N GLU A 7 26.90 -1.16 -1.18
CA GLU A 7 28.09 -1.94 -0.83
C GLU A 7 29.35 -1.44 -1.56
N GLY A 8 29.26 -1.23 -2.88
CA GLY A 8 30.37 -0.71 -3.68
C GLY A 8 30.82 0.70 -3.27
N ALA A 9 29.93 1.46 -2.64
CA ALA A 9 30.23 2.78 -2.08
C ALA A 9 30.62 2.74 -0.58
N GLY A 10 30.75 1.56 0.03
CA GLY A 10 31.04 1.41 1.46
C GLY A 10 29.92 1.92 2.38
N ARG A 11 28.68 1.99 1.88
CA ARG A 11 27.51 2.48 2.62
C ARG A 11 26.72 1.30 3.21
N PRO A 12 26.02 1.49 4.36
CA PRO A 12 25.08 0.49 4.87
C PRO A 12 23.98 0.15 3.86
N ALA A 13 23.36 -1.02 4.04
CA ALA A 13 22.21 -1.41 3.25
C ALA A 13 21.10 -0.33 3.33
N PRO A 14 20.55 0.11 2.18
CA PRO A 14 19.56 1.18 2.16
C PRO A 14 18.22 0.71 2.73
N ARG A 15 17.49 1.62 3.37
CA ARG A 15 16.06 1.43 3.66
C ARG A 15 15.26 1.59 2.36
N ILE A 16 14.38 0.65 2.10
CA ILE A 16 13.50 0.62 0.93
C ILE A 16 12.09 0.86 1.43
N VAL A 17 11.57 2.07 1.19
CA VAL A 17 10.25 2.50 1.65
C VAL A 17 9.23 2.36 0.52
N ALA A 18 8.17 1.59 0.72
CA ALA A 18 7.04 1.53 -0.20
C ALA A 18 5.83 2.28 0.36
N GLY A 19 5.38 3.30 -0.38
CA GLY A 19 4.13 4.01 -0.08
C GLY A 19 2.94 3.24 -0.62
N ILE A 20 2.07 2.74 0.27
CA ILE A 20 0.95 1.89 -0.13
C ILE A 20 -0.41 2.41 0.37
N PRO A 21 -1.44 2.44 -0.48
CA PRO A 21 -2.81 2.68 -0.03
C PRO A 21 -3.37 1.47 0.71
N VAL A 22 -4.05 1.70 1.84
CA VAL A 22 -4.62 0.62 2.67
C VAL A 22 -6.06 0.91 3.09
N CYS A 23 -6.93 -0.10 3.01
CA CYS A 23 -8.35 0.00 3.37
C CYS A 23 -8.86 -1.31 3.99
N LEU A 24 -9.19 -1.30 5.29
CA LEU A 24 -9.88 -2.43 5.92
C LEU A 24 -11.36 -2.42 5.52
N CYS A 25 -11.78 -3.48 4.83
CA CYS A 25 -13.14 -3.66 4.33
C CYS A 25 -13.48 -5.15 4.20
N ALA A 26 -14.77 -5.47 4.04
CA ALA A 26 -15.16 -6.84 3.74
C ALA A 26 -14.60 -7.26 2.36
N PRO A 27 -14.27 -8.55 2.15
CA PRO A 27 -13.77 -9.04 0.86
C PRO A 27 -14.67 -8.65 -0.34
N SER A 28 -15.98 -8.60 -0.14
CA SER A 28 -16.96 -8.19 -1.15
C SER A 28 -16.88 -6.72 -1.57
N VAL A 29 -16.12 -5.88 -0.85
CA VAL A 29 -16.02 -4.43 -1.07
C VAL A 29 -14.63 -4.03 -1.58
N VAL A 30 -13.73 -4.99 -1.80
CA VAL A 30 -12.34 -4.74 -2.23
C VAL A 30 -12.29 -3.96 -3.53
N ASP A 31 -13.12 -4.30 -4.51
CA ASP A 31 -13.11 -3.62 -5.81
C ASP A 31 -13.56 -2.16 -5.69
N ALA A 32 -14.58 -1.87 -4.87
CA ALA A 32 -14.99 -0.50 -4.57
C ALA A 32 -13.88 0.30 -3.87
N ALA A 33 -13.11 -0.34 -2.98
CA ALA A 33 -11.96 0.28 -2.33
C ALA A 33 -10.84 0.60 -3.33
N ARG A 34 -10.58 -0.30 -4.30
CA ARG A 34 -9.61 -0.08 -5.38
C ARG A 34 -10.04 1.04 -6.33
N GLU A 35 -11.31 1.05 -6.74
CA GLU A 35 -11.87 2.13 -7.56
C GLU A 35 -11.77 3.49 -6.87
N ARG A 36 -12.03 3.52 -5.56
CA ARG A 36 -11.84 4.73 -4.76
C ARG A 36 -10.37 5.15 -4.72
N ALA A 37 -9.44 4.20 -4.60
CA ALA A 37 -8.00 4.49 -4.67
C ALA A 37 -7.65 5.14 -6.02
N ASN A 38 -8.10 4.55 -7.13
CA ASN A 38 -7.90 5.10 -8.48
C ASN A 38 -8.47 6.52 -8.61
N ARG A 39 -9.65 6.79 -8.03
CA ARG A 39 -10.24 8.13 -8.08
C ARG A 39 -9.45 9.19 -7.30
N ILE A 40 -8.96 8.83 -6.11
CA ILE A 40 -8.29 9.75 -5.19
C ILE A 40 -6.81 9.94 -5.55
N LEU A 41 -6.20 8.94 -6.16
CA LEU A 41 -4.77 8.90 -6.47
C LEU A 41 -4.47 8.91 -7.97
N GLY A 42 -5.50 8.89 -8.83
CA GLY A 42 -5.36 8.80 -10.28
C GLY A 42 -4.61 9.96 -10.92
N GLU A 43 -4.51 11.12 -10.26
CA GLU A 43 -3.63 12.20 -10.70
C GLU A 43 -2.15 11.75 -10.85
N ALA A 44 -1.72 10.78 -10.04
CA ALA A 44 -0.40 10.17 -10.18
C ALA A 44 -0.22 9.44 -11.51
N GLU A 45 -1.30 8.90 -12.11
CA GLU A 45 -1.26 8.12 -13.35
C GLU A 45 -1.05 8.99 -14.61
N VAL A 46 -1.25 10.31 -14.49
CA VAL A 46 -0.93 11.26 -15.57
C VAL A 46 0.57 11.55 -15.63
N SER A 47 1.33 11.20 -14.59
CA SER A 47 2.78 11.38 -14.56
C SER A 47 3.47 10.34 -15.46
N PRO A 48 4.24 10.77 -16.48
CA PRO A 48 5.00 9.85 -17.33
C PRO A 48 5.99 8.99 -16.52
N ASN A 49 6.47 9.48 -15.38
CA ASN A 49 7.34 8.71 -14.50
C ASN A 49 6.59 7.60 -13.77
N TYR A 50 5.33 7.84 -13.41
CA TYR A 50 4.50 6.83 -12.74
C TYR A 50 4.04 5.75 -13.71
N GLN A 51 3.66 6.12 -14.94
CA GLN A 51 3.34 5.16 -15.99
C GLN A 51 4.52 4.22 -16.29
N ARG A 52 5.72 4.78 -16.47
CA ARG A 52 6.95 3.97 -16.65
C ARG A 52 7.22 3.04 -15.47
N LEU A 53 6.88 3.45 -14.23
CA LEU A 53 7.02 2.58 -13.06
C LEU A 53 6.07 1.39 -13.16
N LEU A 54 4.80 1.64 -13.51
CA LEU A 54 3.79 0.59 -13.67
C LEU A 54 4.15 -0.40 -14.79
N ASP A 55 4.73 0.06 -15.90
CA ASP A 55 5.21 -0.79 -16.99
C ASP A 55 6.27 -1.83 -16.57
N ASN A 56 6.96 -1.60 -15.44
CA ASN A 56 7.99 -2.49 -14.92
C ASN A 56 7.46 -3.51 -13.89
N GLY A 57 6.15 -3.57 -13.64
CA GLY A 57 5.56 -4.48 -12.66
C GLY A 57 4.18 -5.01 -13.08
N ASP A 58 3.57 -5.79 -12.20
CA ASP A 58 2.29 -6.47 -12.48
C ASP A 58 1.05 -5.58 -12.21
N ALA A 59 1.25 -4.34 -11.77
CA ALA A 59 0.18 -3.41 -11.44
C ALA A 59 -0.12 -2.49 -12.62
N ARG A 60 -1.40 -2.38 -13.00
CA ARG A 60 -1.82 -1.54 -14.14
C ARG A 60 -2.30 -0.15 -13.72
N ASN A 61 -2.66 -0.01 -12.44
CA ASN A 61 -3.14 1.23 -11.85
C ASN A 61 -2.81 1.26 -10.35
N VAL A 62 -3.04 2.40 -9.69
CA VAL A 62 -2.76 2.57 -8.26
C VAL A 62 -3.63 1.67 -7.36
N GLY A 63 -4.83 1.32 -7.80
CA GLY A 63 -5.74 0.38 -7.12
C GLY A 63 -5.18 -1.04 -7.08
N ASP A 64 -4.48 -1.48 -8.13
CA ASP A 64 -3.78 -2.78 -8.16
C ASP A 64 -2.65 -2.84 -7.12
N LEU A 65 -2.12 -1.68 -6.69
CA LEU A 65 -1.11 -1.58 -5.63
C LEU A 65 -1.72 -1.62 -4.21
N ALA A 66 -2.99 -1.24 -4.06
CA ALA A 66 -3.65 -1.09 -2.76
C ALA A 66 -3.76 -2.42 -1.99
N ALA A 67 -3.55 -2.35 -0.67
CA ALA A 67 -3.90 -3.40 0.27
C ALA A 67 -5.33 -3.15 0.79
N ALA A 68 -6.31 -3.79 0.15
CA ALA A 68 -7.71 -3.71 0.53
C ALA A 68 -8.27 -5.10 0.79
N GLY A 69 -9.07 -5.24 1.84
CA GLY A 69 -9.69 -6.49 2.25
C GLY A 69 -9.75 -6.61 3.76
N ASP A 70 -9.93 -7.83 4.24
CA ASP A 70 -9.81 -8.17 5.66
C ASP A 70 -8.35 -8.17 6.12
N GLU A 71 -8.14 -8.51 7.40
CA GLU A 71 -6.83 -8.49 8.04
C GLU A 71 -5.86 -9.49 7.40
N GLU A 72 -6.34 -10.68 7.03
CA GLU A 72 -5.52 -11.72 6.41
C GLU A 72 -5.06 -11.32 5.02
N MET A 73 -5.96 -10.76 4.21
CA MET A 73 -5.65 -10.25 2.88
C MET A 73 -4.63 -9.11 2.94
N ILE A 74 -4.79 -8.18 3.89
CA ILE A 74 -3.86 -7.06 4.08
C ILE A 74 -2.50 -7.56 4.56
N ALA A 75 -2.45 -8.46 5.54
CA ALA A 75 -1.22 -9.05 6.04
C ALA A 75 -0.48 -9.85 4.95
N ALA A 76 -1.20 -10.64 4.15
CA ALA A 76 -0.64 -11.34 3.00
C ALA A 76 -0.04 -10.37 1.98
N ARG A 77 -0.71 -9.24 1.73
CA ARG A 77 -0.19 -8.20 0.84
C ARG A 77 1.07 -7.54 1.40
N PHE A 78 1.14 -7.26 2.70
CA PHE A 78 2.33 -6.71 3.35
C PHE A 78 3.52 -7.68 3.28
N ARG A 79 3.28 -8.99 3.48
CA ARG A 79 4.32 -10.02 3.32
C ARG A 79 4.90 -10.02 1.91
N ARG A 80 4.08 -9.88 0.86
CA ARG A 80 4.57 -9.78 -0.53
C ARG A 80 5.49 -8.58 -0.74
N PHE A 81 5.22 -7.43 -0.14
CA PHE A 81 6.13 -6.27 -0.21
C PHE A 81 7.45 -6.55 0.50
N ARG A 82 7.41 -7.14 1.70
CA ARG A 82 8.62 -7.56 2.42
C ARG A 82 9.45 -8.54 1.60
N ASP A 83 8.80 -9.55 1.00
CA ASP A 83 9.47 -10.59 0.21
C ASP A 83 10.07 -10.00 -1.09
N ALA A 84 9.53 -8.88 -1.59
CA ALA A 84 10.12 -8.09 -2.68
C ALA A 84 11.30 -7.18 -2.24
N GLY A 85 11.67 -7.19 -0.95
CA GLY A 85 12.79 -6.45 -0.39
C GLY A 85 12.43 -5.09 0.22
N VAL A 86 11.14 -4.78 0.44
CA VAL A 86 10.72 -3.56 1.15
C VAL A 86 11.09 -3.70 2.63
N THR A 87 11.76 -2.68 3.18
CA THR A 87 12.12 -2.63 4.61
C THR A 87 11.10 -1.86 5.44
N ASP A 88 10.40 -0.90 4.82
CA ASP A 88 9.47 -0.01 5.51
C ASP A 88 8.22 0.22 4.66
N LEU A 89 7.05 0.09 5.27
CA LEU A 89 5.77 0.44 4.64
C LEU A 89 5.32 1.83 5.11
N SER A 90 5.14 2.75 4.17
CA SER A 90 4.49 4.03 4.41
C SER A 90 3.00 3.90 4.05
N VAL A 91 2.16 3.81 5.08
CA VAL A 91 0.73 3.53 4.93
C VAL A 91 -0.05 4.81 4.66
N ARG A 92 -0.80 4.83 3.55
CA ARG A 92 -1.82 5.85 3.26
C ARG A 92 -3.21 5.26 3.45
N LEU A 93 -3.91 5.68 4.52
CA LEU A 93 -5.27 5.23 4.78
C LEU A 93 -6.24 5.76 3.72
N LEU A 94 -6.98 4.86 3.08
CA LEU A 94 -8.04 5.18 2.12
C LEU A 94 -9.39 4.71 2.68
N PRO A 95 -10.08 5.56 3.46
CA PRO A 95 -11.37 5.17 4.04
C PRO A 95 -12.45 5.05 2.96
N ILE A 96 -13.39 4.14 3.18
CA ILE A 96 -14.63 3.96 2.40
C ILE A 96 -15.85 4.31 3.25
N GLY A 97 -16.94 4.70 2.60
CA GLY A 97 -18.18 5.14 3.25
C GLY A 97 -18.88 6.22 2.43
N ASP A 98 -20.19 6.32 2.61
CA ASP A 98 -21.07 7.23 1.85
C ASP A 98 -21.23 8.58 2.54
N ASN A 99 -20.90 8.66 3.82
CA ASN A 99 -20.94 9.88 4.62
C ASN A 99 -19.67 10.08 5.46
N ARG A 100 -19.58 11.24 6.10
CA ARG A 100 -18.42 11.64 6.90
C ARG A 100 -18.15 10.67 8.06
N ASP A 101 -19.19 10.21 8.73
CA ASP A 101 -19.06 9.37 9.92
C ASP A 101 -18.55 7.98 9.55
N GLU A 102 -19.05 7.41 8.46
CA GLU A 102 -18.55 6.15 7.91
C GLU A 102 -17.10 6.24 7.45
N LEU A 103 -16.71 7.34 6.79
CA LEU A 103 -15.32 7.56 6.40
C LEU A 103 -14.39 7.68 7.62
N VAL A 104 -14.82 8.36 8.67
CA VAL A 104 -14.08 8.46 9.93
C VAL A 104 -13.95 7.09 10.60
N ALA A 105 -15.05 6.33 10.67
CA ALA A 105 -15.06 4.98 11.23
C ALA A 105 -14.15 4.03 10.44
N SER A 106 -14.22 4.07 9.10
CA SER A 106 -13.36 3.28 8.21
C SER A 106 -11.88 3.61 8.39
N LYS A 107 -11.53 4.90 8.50
CA LYS A 107 -10.15 5.33 8.76
C LYS A 107 -9.67 4.82 10.12
N ARG A 108 -10.51 4.92 11.16
CA ARG A 108 -10.19 4.51 12.52
C ARG A 108 -9.95 3.00 12.61
N ARG A 109 -10.88 2.16 12.14
CA ARG A 109 -10.74 0.70 12.17
C ARG A 109 -9.50 0.21 11.41
N THR A 110 -9.23 0.82 10.25
CA THR A 110 -8.03 0.48 9.46
C THR A 110 -6.76 0.82 10.22
N ARG A 111 -6.72 1.97 10.90
CA ARG A 111 -5.57 2.37 11.71
C ARG A 111 -5.35 1.45 12.91
N GLU A 112 -6.42 1.09 13.62
CA GLU A 112 -6.37 0.20 14.78
C GLU A 112 -5.88 -1.20 14.39
N MET A 113 -6.41 -1.76 13.30
CA MET A 113 -5.96 -3.04 12.74
C MET A 113 -4.48 -3.02 12.35
N ILE A 114 -4.02 -1.97 11.64
CA ILE A 114 -2.61 -1.85 11.26
C ILE A 114 -1.70 -1.72 12.48
N ALA A 115 -2.13 -1.00 13.52
CA ALA A 115 -1.39 -0.91 14.77
C ALA A 115 -1.27 -2.27 15.47
N GLY A 116 -2.32 -3.11 15.39
CA GLY A 116 -2.29 -4.50 15.83
C GLY A 116 -1.31 -5.35 15.03
N LEU A 117 -1.43 -5.36 13.70
CA LEU A 117 -0.52 -6.10 12.81
C LEU A 117 0.94 -5.70 12.96
N ALA A 118 1.24 -4.42 13.22
CA ALA A 118 2.61 -3.95 13.39
C ALA A 118 3.36 -4.65 14.53
N ALA A 119 2.65 -5.25 15.50
CA ALA A 119 3.27 -6.09 16.52
C ALA A 119 3.83 -7.41 15.96
N ASP A 120 3.20 -7.96 14.91
CA ASP A 120 3.54 -9.24 14.30
C ASP A 120 4.67 -9.14 13.25
N PHE A 121 5.00 -7.93 12.80
CA PHE A 121 6.02 -7.66 11.78
C PHE A 121 7.31 -7.04 12.34
N ARG A 122 7.47 -7.00 13.67
CA ARG A 122 8.74 -6.66 14.34
C ARG A 122 9.67 -7.86 14.41
#